data_AF-A0A965U9V2-F1
#
_entry.id   AF-A0A965U9V2-F1
#
_cell.length_a   1.000
_cell.length_b   1.000
_cell.length_c   1.000
_cell.angle_alpha   90.00
_cell.angle_beta   90.00
_cell.angle_gamma   90.00
#
_symmetry.space_group_name_H-M   'P 1'
#
loop_
_entity.id
_entity.type
_entity.pdbx_description
1 polymer ?
#
loop_
_entity_poly.entity_id
_entity_poly.type
_entity_poly.pdbx_seq_one_letter_code
_entity_poly.pdbx_strand_id
1 'polypeptide(L)'
;MWNSIWPALLVVGSNVLYHISAKETPQNINAFLSLTVTYLVSAAFTLVMYVASAGGGHDILRNLKSLNWASYVLGLVIVGLEAGNLYLYRAGWKISLGSLVCNITVAVALLIIGVSLYKETLGIKQVMGVVLCLAGLAIINS
;
A
#
# COMPACT_ATOMS: atom_id res chain seq x y z
N MET A 1 11.79 19.48 -8.09
CA MET A 1 11.51 18.21 -8.81
C MET A 1 12.09 16.98 -8.07
N TRP A 2 13.33 17.01 -7.57
CA TRP A 2 13.93 15.91 -6.79
C TRP A 2 13.13 15.52 -5.52
N ASN A 3 12.57 16.51 -4.82
CA ASN A 3 11.78 16.29 -3.59
C ASN A 3 10.49 15.46 -3.79
N SER A 4 9.99 15.36 -5.04
CA SER A 4 8.79 14.58 -5.37
C SER A 4 9.13 13.22 -6.00
N ILE A 5 10.32 13.09 -6.58
CA ILE A 5 10.78 11.85 -7.24
C ILE A 5 11.28 10.85 -6.19
N TRP A 6 11.96 11.33 -5.14
CA TRP A 6 12.49 10.46 -4.09
C TRP A 6 11.41 9.63 -3.37
N PRO A 7 10.28 10.22 -2.90
CA PRO A 7 9.20 9.44 -2.29
C PRO A 7 8.57 8.44 -3.26
N ALA A 8 8.39 8.84 -4.52
CA ALA A 8 7.82 7.95 -5.54
C ALA A 8 8.72 6.74 -5.79
N LEU A 9 10.03 6.96 -5.88
CA LEU A 9 11.01 5.89 -6.08
C LEU A 9 11.05 4.95 -4.87
N LEU A 10 10.98 5.50 -3.65
CA LEU A 10 10.88 4.72 -2.43
C LEU A 10 9.61 3.84 -2.42
N VAL A 11 8.44 4.41 -2.76
CA VAL A 11 7.17 3.68 -2.83
C VAL A 11 7.24 2.55 -3.85
N VAL A 12 7.77 2.81 -5.04
CA VAL A 12 7.91 1.78 -6.09
C VAL A 12 8.86 0.68 -5.64
N GLY A 13 10.02 1.02 -5.09
CA GLY A 13 10.99 0.05 -4.58
C GLY A 13 10.41 -0.82 -3.47
N SER A 14 9.71 -0.21 -2.50
CA SER A 14 9.02 -0.93 -1.43
C SER A 14 7.92 -1.84 -1.96
N ASN A 15 7.13 -1.41 -2.95
CA ASN A 15 6.09 -2.25 -3.57
C ASN A 15 6.69 -3.47 -4.28
N VAL A 16 7.81 -3.30 -4.98
CA VAL A 16 8.49 -4.42 -5.65
C VAL A 16 8.99 -5.44 -4.62
N LEU A 17 9.69 -4.98 -3.58
CA LEU A 17 10.16 -5.85 -2.49
C LEU A 17 8.99 -6.53 -1.78
N TYR A 18 7.92 -5.80 -1.51
CA TYR A 18 6.69 -6.33 -0.92
C TYR A 18 6.12 -7.48 -1.74
N HIS A 19 5.93 -7.31 -3.05
CA HIS A 19 5.35 -8.34 -3.91
C HIS A 19 6.27 -9.57 -4.05
N ILE A 20 7.59 -9.38 -4.01
CA ILE A 20 8.57 -10.49 -3.99
C ILE A 20 8.45 -11.26 -2.67
N SER A 21 8.54 -10.58 -1.52
CA SER A 21 8.45 -11.21 -0.20
C SER A 21 7.09 -11.87 0.04
N ALA A 22 5.99 -11.26 -0.44
CA ALA A 22 4.65 -11.82 -0.32
C ALA A 22 4.48 -13.12 -1.11
N LYS A 23 5.16 -13.27 -2.26
CA LYS A 23 5.16 -14.52 -3.03
C LYS A 23 6.01 -15.61 -2.36
N GLU A 24 7.18 -15.24 -1.84
CA GLU A 24 8.07 -16.18 -1.14
C GLU A 24 7.53 -16.60 0.23
N THR A 25 6.48 -15.94 0.73
CA THR A 25 5.85 -16.30 2.00
C THR A 25 5.22 -17.70 1.89
N PRO A 26 5.61 -18.66 2.76
CA PRO A 26 5.16 -20.04 2.66
C PRO A 26 3.63 -20.17 2.66
N GLN A 27 3.08 -20.86 1.65
CA GLN A 27 1.64 -21.13 1.57
C GLN A 27 1.14 -22.03 2.71
N ASN A 28 2.06 -22.77 3.35
CA ASN A 28 1.79 -23.76 4.40
C ASN A 28 1.64 -23.15 5.81
N ILE A 29 1.99 -21.87 6.01
CA ILE A 29 1.86 -21.17 7.31
C ILE A 29 0.60 -20.28 7.29
N ASN A 30 -0.06 -20.09 8.42
CA ASN A 30 -1.18 -19.14 8.52
C ASN A 30 -0.74 -17.73 8.12
N ALA A 31 -1.42 -17.13 7.12
CA ALA A 31 -1.10 -15.79 6.61
C ALA A 31 -1.09 -14.73 7.72
N PHE A 32 -2.04 -14.81 8.64
CA PHE A 32 -2.12 -13.93 9.81
C PHE A 32 -0.92 -14.05 10.76
N LEU A 33 -0.32 -15.24 10.88
CA LEU A 33 0.86 -15.44 11.74
C LEU A 33 2.10 -14.79 11.12
N SER A 34 2.27 -14.94 9.80
CA SER A 34 3.33 -14.24 9.07
C SER A 34 3.16 -12.72 9.17
N LEU A 35 1.93 -12.22 8.97
CA LEU A 35 1.59 -10.81 9.10
C LEU A 35 1.85 -10.27 10.50
N THR A 36 1.53 -11.04 11.54
CA THR A 36 1.80 -10.65 12.94
C THR A 36 3.30 -10.42 13.17
N VAL A 37 4.15 -11.31 12.65
CA VAL A 37 5.61 -11.12 12.72
C VAL A 37 6.06 -9.90 11.93
N THR A 38 5.55 -9.71 10.70
CA THR A 38 5.84 -8.53 9.87
C THR A 38 5.48 -7.23 10.58
N TYR A 39 4.33 -7.18 11.27
CA TYR A 39 3.89 -6.02 12.02
C TYR A 39 4.73 -5.79 13.27
N LEU A 40 5.14 -6.84 13.98
CA LEU A 40 6.04 -6.69 15.14
C LEU A 40 7.40 -6.14 14.73
N VAL A 41 7.98 -6.64 13.63
CA VAL A 41 9.25 -6.12 13.09
C VAL A 41 9.08 -4.67 12.62
N SER A 42 7.99 -4.38 11.89
CA SER A 42 7.66 -3.01 11.45
C SER A 42 7.46 -2.05 12.63
N ALA A 43 6.77 -2.50 13.68
CA ALA A 43 6.55 -1.72 14.90
C ALA A 43 7.85 -1.43 15.63
N ALA A 44 8.73 -2.42 15.78
CA ALA A 44 10.04 -2.22 16.39
C ALA A 44 10.89 -1.22 15.59
N PHE A 45 10.92 -1.36 14.25
CA PHE A 45 11.69 -0.48 13.39
C PHE A 45 11.17 0.96 13.41
N THR A 46 9.86 1.14 13.32
CA THR A 46 9.22 2.47 13.39
C THR A 46 9.38 3.11 14.77
N LEU A 47 9.35 2.32 15.85
CA LEU A 47 9.62 2.80 17.21
C LEU A 47 11.05 3.33 17.33
N VAL A 48 12.05 2.58 16.83
CA VAL A 48 13.46 3.02 16.84
C VAL A 48 13.63 4.31 16.05
N MET A 49 13.05 4.38 14.84
CA MET A 49 13.11 5.59 14.02
C MET A 49 12.41 6.78 14.67
N TYR A 50 11.26 6.54 15.33
CA TYR A 50 10.56 7.58 16.09
C TYR A 50 11.41 8.09 17.26
N VAL A 51 12.01 7.20 18.06
CA VAL A 51 12.89 7.58 19.17
C VAL A 51 14.13 8.35 18.67
N ALA A 52 14.72 7.92 17.56
CA ALA A 52 15.86 8.59 16.93
C ALA A 52 15.51 9.98 16.39
N SER A 53 14.28 10.16 15.88
CA SER A 53 13.82 11.43 15.29
C SER A 53 13.20 12.39 16.32
N ALA A 54 12.67 11.88 17.43
CA ALA A 54 11.94 12.65 18.44
C ALA A 54 12.82 13.47 19.41
N GLY A 55 14.14 13.41 19.30
CA GLY A 55 15.04 14.42 19.89
C GLY A 55 14.87 14.71 21.39
N GLY A 56 14.54 13.69 22.20
CA GLY A 56 14.73 13.71 23.66
C GLY A 56 13.75 14.52 24.54
N GLY A 57 12.63 15.06 24.04
CA GLY A 57 11.87 16.04 24.84
C GLY A 57 10.34 16.11 24.73
N HIS A 58 9.63 15.12 24.17
CA HIS A 58 8.17 15.21 24.08
C HIS A 58 7.45 13.93 24.54
N ASP A 59 6.52 14.09 25.49
CA ASP A 59 5.65 13.06 26.05
C ASP A 59 5.02 12.20 24.95
N ILE A 60 5.52 10.97 24.78
CA ILE A 60 5.00 9.97 23.83
C ILE A 60 3.50 9.76 24.05
N LEU A 61 3.07 9.75 25.32
CA LEU A 61 1.68 9.61 25.74
C LEU A 61 0.77 10.77 25.30
N ARG A 62 1.31 11.99 25.17
CA ARG A 62 0.55 13.17 24.75
C ARG A 62 0.39 13.21 23.22
N ASN A 63 1.39 12.76 22.47
CA ASN A 63 1.30 12.56 21.02
C ASN A 63 0.45 11.34 20.64
N LEU A 64 0.41 10.30 21.48
CA LEU A 64 -0.54 9.18 21.30
C LEU A 64 -2.00 9.63 21.45
N LYS A 65 -2.26 10.63 22.32
CA LYS A 65 -3.58 11.22 22.48
C LYS A 65 -3.99 12.17 21.37
N SER A 66 -3.03 12.78 20.66
CA SER A 66 -3.30 13.57 19.46
C SER A 66 -3.36 12.71 18.18
N LEU A 67 -3.10 11.40 18.30
CA LEU A 67 -3.17 10.48 17.20
C LEU A 67 -4.62 10.42 16.68
N ASN A 68 -4.78 10.74 15.40
CA ASN A 68 -6.08 10.82 14.78
C ASN A 68 -6.66 9.40 14.64
N TRP A 69 -7.99 9.27 14.68
CA TRP A 69 -8.71 8.00 14.45
C TRP A 69 -8.26 7.31 13.15
N ALA A 70 -7.81 8.10 12.17
CA ALA A 70 -7.21 7.66 10.93
C ALA A 70 -6.05 6.66 11.13
N SER A 71 -5.16 6.84 12.11
CA SER A 71 -4.03 5.91 12.34
C SER A 71 -4.50 4.52 12.75
N TYR A 72 -5.55 4.44 13.58
CA TYR A 72 -6.14 3.16 13.98
C TYR A 72 -6.83 2.46 12.79
N VAL A 73 -7.59 3.21 11.99
CA VAL A 73 -8.25 2.67 10.79
C VAL A 73 -7.22 2.24 9.74
N LEU A 74 -6.16 3.02 9.53
CA LEU A 74 -5.06 2.67 8.63
C LEU A 74 -4.40 1.35 9.04
N GLY A 75 -4.14 1.15 10.33
CA GLY A 75 -3.61 -0.12 10.83
C GLY A 75 -4.49 -1.31 10.44
N LEU A 76 -5.81 -1.20 10.64
CA LEU A 76 -6.76 -2.24 10.27
C LEU A 76 -6.82 -2.49 8.75
N VAL A 77 -6.81 -1.41 7.96
CA VAL A 77 -6.85 -1.49 6.49
C VAL A 77 -5.58 -2.14 5.93
N ILE A 78 -4.40 -1.85 6.50
CA ILE A 78 -3.14 -2.45 6.06
C ILE A 78 -3.15 -3.97 6.29
N VAL A 79 -3.74 -4.46 7.38
CA VAL A 79 -3.92 -5.91 7.62
C VAL A 79 -4.74 -6.55 6.50
N GLY A 80 -5.86 -5.93 6.12
CA GLY A 80 -6.69 -6.40 5.02
C GLY A 80 -5.96 -6.36 3.67
N LEU A 81 -5.20 -5.29 3.41
CA LEU A 81 -4.42 -5.11 2.19
C LEU A 81 -3.33 -6.18 2.04
N GLU A 82 -2.57 -6.43 3.12
CA GLU A 82 -1.52 -7.43 3.05
C GLU A 82 -2.04 -8.86 3.04
N ALA A 83 -3.09 -9.16 3.81
CA ALA A 83 -3.76 -10.46 3.75
C ALA A 83 -4.35 -10.71 2.36
N GLY A 84 -5.00 -9.71 1.76
CA GLY A 84 -5.59 -9.79 0.41
C GLY A 84 -4.54 -10.10 -0.66
N ASN A 85 -3.39 -9.42 -0.63
CA ASN A 85 -2.27 -9.71 -1.54
C ASN A 85 -1.69 -11.11 -1.32
N LEU A 86 -1.55 -11.57 -0.07
CA LEU A 86 -1.13 -12.95 0.20
C LEU A 86 -2.12 -13.97 -0.37
N TYR A 87 -3.43 -13.76 -0.19
CA TYR A 87 -4.46 -14.63 -0.74
C TYR A 87 -4.46 -14.63 -2.27
N LEU A 88 -4.23 -13.47 -2.89
CA LEU A 88 -4.10 -13.34 -4.35
C LEU A 88 -2.94 -14.20 -4.88
N TYR A 89 -1.78 -14.16 -4.21
CA TYR A 89 -0.63 -15.00 -4.60
C TYR A 89 -0.82 -16.48 -4.28
N ARG A 90 -1.55 -16.82 -3.19
CA ARG A 90 -1.96 -18.20 -2.89
C ARG A 90 -2.92 -18.77 -3.93
N ALA A 91 -3.76 -17.93 -4.55
CA ALA A 91 -4.64 -18.32 -5.64
C ALA A 91 -3.89 -18.61 -6.97
N GLY A 92 -2.55 -18.55 -6.98
CA GLY A 92 -1.73 -18.90 -8.13
C GLY A 92 -1.54 -17.77 -9.14
N TRP A 93 -1.97 -16.54 -8.81
CA TRP A 93 -1.78 -15.40 -9.69
C TRP A 93 -0.28 -15.04 -9.84
N LYS A 94 0.13 -14.75 -11.08
CA LYS A 94 1.48 -14.23 -11.35
C LYS A 94 1.65 -12.86 -10.68
N ILE A 95 2.82 -12.57 -10.09
CA ILE A 95 3.12 -11.26 -9.47
C ILE A 95 2.76 -10.10 -10.39
N SER A 96 3.20 -10.19 -11.64
CA SER A 96 2.97 -9.14 -12.64
C SER A 96 1.49 -8.90 -12.88
N LEU A 97 0.70 -9.95 -13.18
CA LEU A 97 -0.74 -9.80 -13.44
C LEU A 97 -1.52 -9.36 -12.20
N GLY A 98 -1.27 -9.98 -11.04
CA GLY A 98 -2.00 -9.66 -9.81
C GLY A 98 -1.76 -8.24 -9.33
N SER A 99 -0.49 -7.82 -9.26
CA SER A 99 -0.14 -6.46 -8.86
C SER A 99 -0.65 -5.43 -9.87
N LEU A 100 -0.58 -5.72 -11.18
CA LEU A 100 -1.04 -4.79 -12.23
C LEU A 100 -2.56 -4.60 -12.19
N VAL A 101 -3.34 -5.69 -12.10
CA VAL A 101 -4.80 -5.61 -11.98
C VAL A 101 -5.19 -4.85 -10.71
N CYS A 102 -4.64 -5.23 -9.56
CA CYS A 102 -4.97 -4.57 -8.29
C CYS A 102 -4.60 -3.08 -8.30
N ASN A 103 -3.41 -2.71 -8.77
CA ASN A 103 -3.01 -1.30 -8.82
C ASN A 103 -3.85 -0.48 -9.79
N ILE A 104 -4.23 -1.03 -10.95
CA ILE A 104 -5.12 -0.34 -11.90
C ILE A 104 -6.52 -0.19 -11.29
N THR A 105 -7.09 -1.25 -10.70
CA THR A 105 -8.41 -1.19 -10.06
C THR A 105 -8.42 -0.18 -8.89
N VAL A 106 -7.39 -0.18 -8.05
CA VAL A 106 -7.22 0.80 -6.97
C VAL A 106 -7.11 2.21 -7.53
N ALA A 107 -6.31 2.43 -8.58
CA ALA A 107 -6.18 3.74 -9.21
C ALA A 107 -7.53 4.26 -9.75
N VAL A 108 -8.32 3.39 -10.39
CA VAL A 108 -9.67 3.74 -10.89
C VAL A 108 -10.60 4.05 -9.72
N ALA A 109 -10.62 3.23 -8.67
CA ALA A 109 -11.46 3.46 -7.50
C ALA A 109 -11.10 4.76 -6.77
N LEU A 110 -9.80 5.03 -6.59
CA LEU A 110 -9.31 6.27 -6.00
C LEU A 110 -9.68 7.50 -6.83
N LEU A 111 -9.67 7.37 -8.16
CA LEU A 111 -10.07 8.45 -9.06
C LEU A 111 -11.57 8.78 -8.90
N ILE A 112 -12.43 7.76 -8.79
CA ILE A 112 -13.87 7.95 -8.51
C ILE A 112 -14.07 8.61 -7.15
N ILE A 113 -13.34 8.15 -6.13
CA ILE A 113 -13.38 8.72 -4.77
C ILE A 113 -12.87 10.17 -4.76
N GLY A 114 -11.77 10.48 -5.45
CA GLY A 114 -11.20 11.83 -5.56
C GLY A 114 -12.19 12.83 -6.19
N VAL A 115 -12.93 12.39 -7.21
CA VAL A 115 -14.00 13.19 -7.81
C VAL A 115 -15.16 13.39 -6.83
N SER A 116 -15.65 12.30 -6.23
CA SER A 116 -16.89 12.32 -5.47
C SER A 116 -16.75 12.95 -4.09
N LEU A 117 -15.66 12.67 -3.38
CA LEU A 117 -15.41 13.10 -2.00
C LEU A 117 -14.50 14.34 -1.93
N TYR A 118 -13.46 14.39 -2.76
CA TYR A 118 -12.49 15.51 -2.74
C TYR A 118 -12.78 16.60 -3.77
N LYS A 119 -13.82 16.43 -4.61
CA LYS A 119 -14.20 17.36 -5.68
C LYS A 119 -13.03 17.73 -6.60
N GLU A 120 -12.12 16.79 -6.84
CA GLU A 120 -11.04 17.00 -7.80
C GLU A 120 -11.62 17.17 -9.22
N THR A 121 -11.22 18.25 -9.89
CA THR A 121 -11.59 18.49 -11.28
C THR A 121 -10.81 17.54 -12.18
N LEU A 122 -11.46 16.48 -12.67
CA LEU A 122 -10.84 15.60 -13.64
C LEU A 122 -10.69 16.29 -14.99
N GLY A 123 -9.46 16.28 -15.49
CA GLY A 123 -9.22 16.60 -16.90
C GLY A 123 -9.63 15.42 -17.78
N ILE A 124 -10.15 15.71 -18.98
CA ILE A 124 -10.43 14.72 -20.05
C ILE A 124 -9.22 13.78 -20.31
N LYS A 125 -8.00 14.29 -20.12
CA LYS A 125 -6.74 13.53 -20.25
C LYS A 125 -6.61 12.40 -19.20
N GLN A 126 -7.07 12.59 -17.96
CA GLN A 126 -7.02 11.54 -16.93
C GLN A 126 -7.99 10.41 -17.25
N VAL A 127 -9.18 10.74 -17.76
CA VAL A 127 -10.16 9.74 -18.20
C VAL A 127 -9.64 8.92 -19.37
N MET A 128 -9.02 9.57 -20.37
CA MET A 128 -8.34 8.85 -21.46
C MET A 128 -7.20 7.96 -20.94
N GLY A 129 -6.45 8.42 -19.95
CA GLY A 129 -5.40 7.63 -19.30
C GLY A 129 -5.93 6.36 -18.65
N VAL A 130 -7.06 6.43 -17.94
CA VAL A 130 -7.73 5.27 -17.35
C VAL A 130 -8.15 4.27 -18.42
N VAL A 131 -8.78 4.74 -19.49
CA VAL A 131 -9.21 3.88 -20.60
C VAL A 131 -8.01 3.19 -21.25
N LEU A 132 -6.90 3.90 -21.43
CA LEU A 132 -5.67 3.34 -21.97
C LEU A 132 -5.03 2.31 -21.02
N CYS A 133 -5.05 2.54 -19.70
CA CYS A 133 -4.57 1.57 -18.71
C CYS A 133 -5.43 0.29 -18.72
N LEU A 134 -6.75 0.41 -18.82
CA LEU A 134 -7.66 -0.74 -18.93
C LEU A 134 -7.45 -1.51 -20.24
N ALA A 135 -7.24 -0.80 -21.35
CA ALA A 135 -6.91 -1.42 -22.64
C ALA A 135 -5.57 -2.16 -22.58
N GLY A 136 -4.54 -1.56 -21.97
CA GLY A 136 -3.25 -2.19 -21.75
C GLY A 136 -3.36 -3.45 -20.88
N LEU A 137 -4.20 -3.42 -19.85
CA LEU A 137 -4.47 -4.60 -19.03
C LEU A 137 -5.18 -5.71 -19.83
N ALA A 138 -6.16 -5.36 -20.66
CA ALA A 138 -6.87 -6.33 -21.51
C ALA A 138 -5.93 -7.02 -22.51
N ILE A 139 -4.96 -6.28 -23.06
CA ILE A 139 -3.93 -6.82 -23.97
C ILE A 139 -2.98 -7.77 -23.22
N ILE A 140 -2.57 -7.43 -22.01
CA ILE A 140 -1.66 -8.27 -21.21
C ILE A 140 -2.35 -9.56 -20.71
N ASN A 141 -3.68 -9.50 -20.54
CA ASN A 141 -4.50 -10.64 -20.08
C ASN A 141 -5.07 -11.50 -21.23
N SER A 142 -4.84 -11.13 -22.50
CA SER A 142 -5.25 -11.92 -23.68
C SER A 142 -4.10 -12.79 -24.18
#